data_AF-A0A0J8V615-F1
#
_entry.id   AF-A0A0J8V615-F1
#
_cell.length_a   1.000
_cell.length_b   1.000
_cell.length_c   1.000
_cell.angle_alpha   90.00
_cell.angle_beta   90.00
_cell.angle_gamma   90.00
#
_symmetry.space_group_name_H-M   'P 1'
#
loop_
_entity.id
_entity.type
_entity.pdbx_description
1 polymer ?
#
loop_
_entity_poly.entity_id
_entity_poly.type
_entity_poly.pdbx_seq_one_letter_code
_entity_poly.pdbx_strand_id
1 'polypeptide(L)'
;MARYIRILVSIILLAIISVVSFTEWSFKVTETPEVAADIKSVMPQYSYNCVDKDHVLPLDRNGELDVTVWNIYKQQRENWQKALKEYSADSQLVLLQEANLTLGLAEYLRNASWQVTMANAFKFLDTSAGVMNLSSASANKTCAYLSMEPWLRLPKSALFARYQLSNGQALAVVNLHGVNFTLGVEEYEDQMAKLERVLASHTGPMILAGDFNSWRQARLDIVEAMRERLGLREIELGNDQRIKILGQPLDHLYYRGLILKKAEAPLTDASDHNPIIASFKITPARSSVATQQ
;
A
#
# COMPACT_ATOMS: atom_id res chain seq x y z
N MET A 1 -56.28 -5.06 7.14
CA MET A 1 -55.28 -4.84 6.08
C MET A 1 -54.45 -3.57 6.31
N ALA A 2 -55.04 -2.37 6.32
CA ALA A 2 -54.29 -1.10 6.45
C ALA A 2 -53.44 -0.95 7.74
N ARG A 3 -53.90 -1.48 8.88
CA ARG A 3 -53.17 -1.43 10.16
C ARG A 3 -51.91 -2.31 10.18
N TYR A 4 -51.95 -3.47 9.52
CA TYR A 4 -50.80 -4.38 9.42
C TYR A 4 -49.73 -3.84 8.47
N ILE A 5 -50.14 -3.18 7.38
CA ILE A 5 -49.22 -2.51 6.43
C ILE A 5 -48.45 -1.38 7.13
N ARG A 6 -49.12 -0.58 7.98
CA ARG A 6 -48.45 0.49 8.74
C ARG A 6 -47.41 -0.04 9.72
N ILE A 7 -47.72 -1.14 10.43
CA ILE A 7 -46.78 -1.78 11.36
C ILE A 7 -45.56 -2.35 10.62
N LEU A 8 -45.78 -3.00 9.47
CA LEU A 8 -44.70 -3.56 8.66
C LEU A 8 -43.77 -2.47 8.12
N VAL A 9 -44.33 -1.36 7.63
CA VAL A 9 -43.56 -0.19 7.14
C VAL A 9 -42.74 0.43 8.27
N SER A 10 -43.32 0.57 9.48
CA SER A 10 -42.59 1.08 10.65
C SER A 10 -41.45 0.17 11.08
N ILE A 11 -41.61 -1.16 11.05
CA ILE A 11 -40.55 -2.12 11.38
C ILE A 11 -39.42 -2.06 10.35
N ILE A 12 -39.74 -1.96 9.06
CA ILE A 12 -38.75 -1.81 7.99
C ILE A 12 -37.99 -0.50 8.13
N LEU A 13 -38.68 0.61 8.40
CA LEU A 13 -38.04 1.91 8.67
C LEU A 13 -37.13 1.86 9.90
N LEU A 14 -37.57 1.23 10.99
CA LEU A 14 -36.75 1.05 12.19
C LEU A 14 -35.52 0.18 11.93
N ALA A 15 -35.65 -0.87 11.12
CA ALA A 15 -34.53 -1.72 10.71
C ALA A 15 -33.55 -0.98 9.79
N ILE A 16 -34.04 -0.14 8.88
CA ILE A 16 -33.18 0.71 8.03
C ILE A 16 -32.48 1.76 8.90
N ILE A 17 -33.19 2.42 9.82
CA ILE A 17 -32.60 3.42 10.72
C ILE A 17 -31.57 2.77 11.65
N SER A 18 -31.83 1.56 12.18
CA SER A 18 -30.88 0.87 13.04
C SER A 18 -29.65 0.40 12.28
N VAL A 19 -29.80 -0.09 11.04
CA VAL A 19 -28.67 -0.44 10.16
C VAL A 19 -27.86 0.81 9.80
N VAL A 20 -28.50 1.91 9.42
CA VAL A 20 -27.82 3.20 9.11
C VAL A 20 -27.12 3.76 10.35
N SER A 21 -27.75 3.71 11.51
CA SER A 21 -27.16 4.17 12.77
C SER A 21 -25.99 3.26 13.20
N PHE A 22 -26.07 1.96 12.96
CA PHE A 22 -25.00 1.00 13.25
C PHE A 22 -23.80 1.18 12.32
N THR A 23 -24.03 1.46 11.03
CA THR A 23 -22.95 1.75 10.07
C THR A 23 -22.24 3.06 10.39
N GLU A 24 -22.96 4.10 10.82
CA GLU A 24 -22.38 5.39 11.22
C GLU A 24 -21.66 5.33 12.58
N TRP A 25 -22.10 4.47 13.51
CA TRP A 25 -21.47 4.33 14.83
C TRP A 25 -20.24 3.42 14.84
N SER A 26 -20.18 2.43 13.95
CA SER A 26 -19.10 1.43 13.95
C SER A 26 -17.89 1.82 13.09
N PHE A 27 -18.06 2.70 12.10
CA PHE A 27 -16.99 3.14 11.20
C PHE A 27 -16.76 4.65 11.31
N LYS A 28 -15.70 5.06 12.01
CA LYS A 28 -15.25 6.45 11.95
C LYS A 28 -14.28 6.59 10.78
N VAL A 29 -14.83 6.99 9.63
CA VAL A 29 -14.05 7.29 8.43
C VAL A 29 -13.40 8.65 8.62
N THR A 30 -12.07 8.71 8.55
CA THR A 30 -11.35 9.99 8.58
C THR A 30 -11.44 10.65 7.20
N GLU A 31 -11.96 11.87 7.12
CA GLU A 31 -12.08 12.60 5.84
C GLU A 31 -10.72 13.04 5.26
N THR A 32 -9.67 13.05 6.08
CA THR A 32 -8.30 13.43 5.71
C THR A 32 -7.31 12.27 5.88
N PRO A 33 -6.33 12.09 4.97
CA PRO A 33 -5.26 11.10 5.14
C PRO A 33 -4.49 11.34 6.44
N GLU A 34 -4.26 10.30 7.23
CA GLU A 34 -3.38 10.37 8.40
C GLU A 34 -2.17 9.46 8.18
N VAL A 35 -0.96 10.02 8.31
CA VAL A 35 0.29 9.23 8.38
C VAL A 35 0.62 8.96 9.83
N ALA A 36 0.68 7.69 10.22
CA ALA A 36 1.27 7.27 11.49
C ALA A 36 2.76 7.00 11.29
N ALA A 37 3.62 7.78 11.96
CA ALA A 37 5.05 7.50 12.04
C ALA A 37 5.42 7.07 13.47
N ASP A 38 6.29 6.06 13.56
CA ASP A 38 6.86 5.57 14.82
C ASP A 38 5.86 4.96 15.82
N ILE A 39 5.53 3.67 15.61
CA ILE A 39 4.64 2.89 16.49
C ILE A 39 5.35 2.44 17.78
N LYS A 40 6.66 2.69 17.93
CA LYS A 40 7.42 2.30 19.13
C LYS A 40 7.12 3.21 20.32
N SER A 41 6.67 4.45 20.08
CA SER A 41 6.07 5.29 21.12
C SER A 41 4.61 4.90 21.37
N VAL A 42 4.20 4.91 22.64
CA VAL A 42 2.85 4.53 23.14
C VAL A 42 1.70 5.31 22.46
N MET A 43 1.99 6.33 21.66
CA MET A 43 1.03 6.98 20.76
C MET A 43 1.72 7.26 19.42
N PRO A 44 1.20 6.75 18.28
CA PRO A 44 1.72 7.12 16.97
C PRO A 44 1.54 8.63 16.77
N GLN A 45 2.57 9.32 16.26
CA GLN A 45 2.41 10.71 15.83
C GLN A 45 1.71 10.71 14.46
N TYR A 46 0.48 11.20 14.45
CA TYR A 46 -0.33 11.32 13.24
C TYR A 46 -0.13 12.70 12.58
N SER A 47 0.24 12.72 11.29
CA SER A 47 0.30 13.93 10.46
C SER A 47 -0.71 13.86 9.32
N TYR A 48 -1.36 14.98 9.02
CA TYR A 48 -2.51 15.05 8.11
C TYR A 48 -2.18 15.09 6.62
N ASN A 49 -0.90 15.17 6.22
CA ASN A 49 -0.54 15.18 4.79
C ASN A 49 0.82 14.53 4.51
N CYS A 50 1.87 14.97 5.19
CA CYS A 50 3.21 14.41 5.04
C CYS A 50 4.02 14.54 6.34
N VAL A 51 5.02 13.67 6.50
CA VAL A 51 6.06 13.73 7.54
C VAL A 51 7.40 13.74 6.84
N ASP A 52 8.27 14.68 7.21
CA ASP A 52 9.67 14.73 6.77
C ASP A 52 10.58 14.33 7.93
N LYS A 53 11.71 13.69 7.61
CA LYS A 53 12.73 13.27 8.58
C LYS A 53 14.12 13.50 8.02
N ASP A 54 14.95 14.17 8.80
CA ASP A 54 16.34 14.45 8.46
C ASP A 54 17.28 13.32 8.91
N HIS A 55 18.51 13.33 8.37
CA HIS A 55 19.60 12.44 8.78
C HIS A 55 19.23 10.94 8.79
N VAL A 56 18.61 10.46 7.71
CA VAL A 56 18.28 9.03 7.58
C VAL A 56 19.45 8.22 7.02
N LEU A 57 19.51 6.95 7.39
CA LEU A 57 20.44 5.99 6.82
C LEU A 57 19.96 5.50 5.44
N PRO A 58 20.86 5.03 4.56
CA PRO A 58 20.48 4.34 3.33
C PRO A 58 19.60 3.10 3.60
N LEU A 59 18.63 2.87 2.72
CA LEU A 59 17.73 1.71 2.79
C LEU A 59 18.38 0.42 2.28
N ASP A 60 19.15 0.51 1.20
CA ASP A 60 19.83 -0.64 0.60
C ASP A 60 21.00 -1.14 1.46
N ARG A 61 21.35 -2.41 1.31
CA ARG A 61 22.53 -3.03 1.92
C ARG A 61 23.55 -3.34 0.84
N ASN A 62 24.67 -2.62 0.85
CA ASN A 62 25.78 -2.81 -0.10
C ASN A 62 25.34 -2.69 -1.58
N GLY A 63 24.37 -1.81 -1.87
CA GLY A 63 23.84 -1.62 -3.22
C GLY A 63 22.75 -2.63 -3.63
N GLU A 64 22.34 -3.53 -2.74
CA GLU A 64 21.24 -4.47 -2.95
C GLU A 64 20.01 -4.06 -2.12
N LEU A 65 18.83 -4.23 -2.70
CA LEU A 65 17.55 -3.86 -2.13
C LEU A 65 16.53 -4.99 -2.36
N ASP A 66 16.12 -5.63 -1.27
CA ASP A 66 15.09 -6.66 -1.24
C ASP A 66 13.77 -6.07 -0.75
N VAL A 67 12.71 -6.33 -1.53
CA VAL A 67 11.37 -5.77 -1.34
C VAL A 67 10.33 -6.87 -1.32
N THR A 68 9.48 -6.87 -0.29
CA THR A 68 8.29 -7.73 -0.20
C THR A 68 7.03 -6.88 -0.33
N VAL A 69 6.07 -7.30 -1.14
CA VAL A 69 4.78 -6.61 -1.33
C VAL A 69 3.69 -7.62 -1.03
N TRP A 70 2.77 -7.30 -0.11
CA TRP A 70 1.78 -8.28 0.30
C TRP A 70 0.51 -7.65 0.88
N ASN A 71 -0.63 -7.96 0.25
CA ASN A 71 -1.92 -7.83 0.91
C ASN A 71 -2.02 -8.95 1.96
N ILE A 72 -2.01 -8.58 3.24
CA ILE A 72 -1.94 -9.52 4.37
C ILE A 72 -3.34 -9.82 4.96
N TYR A 73 -4.39 -9.53 4.19
CA TYR A 73 -5.77 -9.92 4.47
C TYR A 73 -6.25 -9.60 5.90
N LYS A 74 -5.94 -8.41 6.40
CA LYS A 74 -6.30 -7.97 7.76
C LYS A 74 -5.83 -8.93 8.85
N GLN A 75 -4.77 -9.69 8.59
CA GLN A 75 -4.21 -10.72 9.47
C GLN A 75 -5.24 -11.82 9.85
N GLN A 76 -6.21 -12.13 8.97
CA GLN A 76 -7.30 -13.08 9.29
C GLN A 76 -6.88 -14.55 9.35
N ARG A 77 -5.70 -14.93 8.82
CA ARG A 77 -5.21 -16.32 8.81
C ARG A 77 -4.28 -16.56 9.99
N GLU A 78 -4.48 -17.62 10.77
CA GLU A 78 -3.71 -17.89 12.00
C GLU A 78 -2.18 -17.90 11.81
N ASN A 79 -1.70 -18.33 10.64
CA ASN A 79 -0.28 -18.42 10.32
C ASN A 79 0.33 -17.13 9.72
N TRP A 80 -0.42 -16.02 9.66
CA TRP A 80 0.03 -14.74 9.06
C TRP A 80 1.39 -14.29 9.59
N GLN A 81 1.63 -14.41 10.91
CA GLN A 81 2.84 -13.89 11.55
C GLN A 81 4.08 -14.71 11.19
N LYS A 82 3.93 -16.04 11.11
CA LYS A 82 5.01 -16.94 10.68
C LYS A 82 5.38 -16.65 9.23
N ALA A 83 4.37 -16.57 8.36
CA ALA A 83 4.56 -16.28 6.95
C ALA A 83 5.17 -14.89 6.71
N LEU A 84 4.70 -13.85 7.41
CA LEU A 84 5.27 -12.51 7.31
C LEU A 84 6.76 -12.53 7.68
N LYS A 85 7.11 -13.18 8.79
CA LYS A 85 8.52 -13.31 9.21
C LYS A 85 9.37 -14.05 8.18
N GLU A 86 8.84 -15.09 7.55
CA GLU A 86 9.53 -15.88 6.53
C GLU A 86 9.73 -15.08 5.24
N TYR A 87 8.66 -14.52 4.68
CA TYR A 87 8.71 -13.78 3.42
C TYR A 87 9.35 -12.39 3.52
N SER A 88 9.57 -11.88 4.73
CA SER A 88 10.26 -10.61 4.98
C SER A 88 11.66 -10.77 5.58
N ALA A 89 12.20 -11.98 5.68
CA ALA A 89 13.41 -12.24 6.46
C ALA A 89 14.63 -11.43 5.97
N ASP A 90 14.79 -11.33 4.65
CA ASP A 90 15.92 -10.65 4.02
C ASP A 90 15.58 -9.22 3.56
N SER A 91 14.30 -8.91 3.47
CA SER A 91 13.79 -7.64 2.94
C SER A 91 14.30 -6.44 3.73
N GLN A 92 14.67 -5.38 3.02
CA GLN A 92 14.88 -4.07 3.65
C GLN A 92 13.61 -3.22 3.61
N LEU A 93 12.66 -3.58 2.73
CA LEU A 93 11.39 -2.90 2.58
C LEU A 93 10.25 -3.91 2.43
N VAL A 94 9.19 -3.75 3.22
CA VAL A 94 7.97 -4.55 3.13
C VAL A 94 6.80 -3.59 2.96
N LEU A 95 6.00 -3.79 1.92
CA LEU A 95 4.84 -2.98 1.56
C LEU A 95 3.58 -3.82 1.81
N LEU A 96 2.91 -3.56 2.94
CA LEU A 96 1.70 -4.28 3.33
C LEU A 96 0.44 -3.51 2.93
N GLN A 97 -0.53 -4.21 2.37
CA GLN A 97 -1.91 -3.75 2.18
C GLN A 97 -2.85 -4.50 3.12
N GLU A 98 -4.00 -3.90 3.43
CA GLU A 98 -4.94 -4.40 4.44
C GLU A 98 -4.27 -4.74 5.79
N ALA A 99 -3.34 -3.90 6.23
CA ALA A 99 -2.73 -4.05 7.53
C ALA A 99 -3.65 -3.46 8.61
N ASN A 100 -4.12 -4.27 9.56
CA ASN A 100 -4.81 -3.81 10.76
C ASN A 100 -3.82 -3.77 11.92
N LEU A 101 -3.66 -2.62 12.56
CA LEU A 101 -2.76 -2.45 13.71
C LEU A 101 -3.38 -3.06 14.99
N THR A 102 -3.62 -4.37 14.95
CA THR A 102 -4.05 -5.18 16.10
C THR A 102 -2.93 -5.31 17.13
N LEU A 103 -3.26 -5.76 18.35
CA LEU A 103 -2.25 -6.03 19.39
C LEU A 103 -1.16 -6.99 18.91
N GLY A 104 -1.54 -8.06 18.19
CA GLY A 104 -0.60 -9.06 17.66
C GLY A 104 0.36 -8.47 16.62
N LEU A 105 -0.14 -7.67 15.68
CA LEU A 105 0.73 -6.98 14.72
C LEU A 105 1.63 -5.97 15.42
N ALA A 106 1.09 -5.17 16.37
CA ALA A 106 1.87 -4.21 17.12
C ALA A 106 2.99 -4.90 17.94
N GLU A 107 2.73 -6.06 18.55
CA GLU A 107 3.74 -6.88 19.24
C GLU A 107 4.83 -7.38 18.29
N TYR A 108 4.44 -7.94 17.14
CA TYR A 108 5.38 -8.34 16.10
C TYR A 108 6.29 -7.16 15.68
N LEU A 109 5.69 -6.00 15.43
CA LEU A 109 6.41 -4.80 14.98
C LEU A 109 7.32 -4.20 16.06
N ARG A 110 6.97 -4.30 17.34
CA ARG A 110 7.85 -3.85 18.45
C ARG A 110 9.06 -4.76 18.60
N ASN A 111 8.86 -6.07 18.43
CA ASN A 111 9.94 -7.06 18.54
C ASN A 111 10.84 -7.08 17.30
N ALA A 112 10.34 -6.61 16.17
CA ALA A 112 11.11 -6.45 14.95
C ALA A 112 11.79 -5.07 14.91
N SER A 113 13.02 -5.01 14.41
CA SER A 113 13.80 -3.76 14.28
C SER A 113 13.32 -2.87 13.12
N TRP A 114 12.04 -2.93 12.76
CA TRP A 114 11.47 -2.13 11.68
C TRP A 114 11.30 -0.65 12.05
N GLN A 115 11.45 0.20 11.04
CA GLN A 115 10.90 1.53 10.96
C GLN A 115 9.54 1.42 10.28
N VAL A 116 8.48 1.81 10.99
CA VAL A 116 7.10 1.62 10.52
C VAL A 116 6.49 2.96 10.16
N THR A 117 5.87 2.99 8.98
CA THR A 117 5.01 4.09 8.53
C THR A 117 3.71 3.52 8.01
N MET A 118 2.59 4.17 8.32
CA MET A 118 1.25 3.71 7.93
C MET A 118 0.43 4.88 7.41
N ALA A 119 -0.20 4.71 6.24
CA ALA A 119 -1.30 5.57 5.84
C ALA A 119 -2.57 4.98 6.45
N ASN A 120 -3.05 5.60 7.53
CA ASN A 120 -4.33 5.27 8.11
C ASN A 120 -5.42 5.66 7.11
N ALA A 121 -6.12 4.65 6.61
CA ALA A 121 -7.29 4.88 5.81
C ALA A 121 -8.50 5.14 6.71
N PHE A 122 -8.71 4.33 7.74
CA PHE A 122 -9.83 4.47 8.69
C PHE A 122 -9.51 3.87 10.05
N LYS A 123 -10.32 4.20 11.06
CA LYS A 123 -10.33 3.55 12.38
C LYS A 123 -11.63 2.75 12.54
N PHE A 124 -11.52 1.46 12.81
CA PHE A 124 -12.64 0.62 13.24
C PHE A 124 -12.36 0.17 14.67
N LEU A 125 -13.21 0.57 15.63
CA LEU A 125 -13.03 0.26 17.06
C LEU A 125 -11.59 0.55 17.56
N ASP A 126 -11.08 1.76 17.27
CA ASP A 126 -9.71 2.22 17.58
C ASP A 126 -8.55 1.47 16.89
N THR A 127 -8.85 0.52 15.99
CA THR A 127 -7.83 -0.16 15.17
C THR A 127 -7.63 0.59 13.86
N SER A 128 -6.43 1.12 13.65
CA SER A 128 -6.03 1.73 12.38
C SER A 128 -5.85 0.65 11.31
N ALA A 129 -6.42 0.89 10.12
CA ALA A 129 -6.33 0.00 8.97
C ALA A 129 -5.90 0.76 7.71
N GLY A 130 -5.10 0.12 6.85
CA GLY A 130 -4.65 0.74 5.60
C GLY A 130 -3.43 0.06 4.99
N VAL A 131 -2.57 0.87 4.37
CA VAL A 131 -1.29 0.42 3.82
C VAL A 131 -0.15 0.80 4.77
N MET A 132 0.84 -0.08 4.90
CA MET A 132 1.94 0.05 5.85
C MET A 132 3.27 -0.29 5.19
N ASN A 133 4.28 0.55 5.39
CA ASN A 133 5.65 0.24 5.01
C ASN A 133 6.46 -0.14 6.26
N LEU A 134 7.07 -1.32 6.23
CA LEU A 134 8.10 -1.73 7.18
C LEU A 134 9.45 -1.57 6.49
N SER A 135 10.37 -0.84 7.10
CA SER A 135 11.65 -0.52 6.46
C SER A 135 12.81 -0.66 7.44
N SER A 136 13.98 -1.09 6.96
CA SER A 136 15.20 -1.19 7.77
C SER A 136 15.74 0.20 8.17
N ALA A 137 15.48 1.21 7.33
CA ALA A 137 15.85 2.61 7.54
C ALA A 137 14.63 3.53 7.33
N SER A 138 14.59 4.67 8.04
CA SER A 138 13.48 5.61 7.91
C SER A 138 13.46 6.29 6.55
N ALA A 139 12.27 6.56 6.02
CA ALA A 139 12.10 7.45 4.87
C ALA A 139 12.40 8.91 5.24
N ASN A 140 12.96 9.68 4.31
CA ASN A 140 13.13 11.13 4.43
C ASN A 140 11.80 11.87 4.35
N LYS A 141 10.85 11.33 3.59
CA LYS A 141 9.53 11.89 3.42
C LYS A 141 8.53 10.78 3.28
N THR A 142 7.41 10.92 3.96
CA THR A 142 6.26 10.03 3.84
C THR A 142 5.00 10.86 3.69
N CYS A 143 4.14 10.54 2.73
CA CYS A 143 2.85 11.19 2.53
C CYS A 143 1.75 10.14 2.34
N ALA A 144 0.61 10.34 2.99
CA ALA A 144 -0.56 9.50 2.81
C ALA A 144 -1.49 10.13 1.77
N TYR A 145 -2.06 9.29 0.92
CA TYR A 145 -3.09 9.66 -0.04
C TYR A 145 -4.30 8.76 0.18
N LEU A 146 -5.49 9.36 0.28
CA LEU A 146 -6.74 8.63 0.36
C LEU A 146 -7.53 8.78 -0.93
N SER A 147 -8.27 7.73 -1.26
CA SER A 147 -9.30 7.72 -2.29
C SER A 147 -10.51 7.01 -1.72
N MET A 148 -11.67 7.65 -1.80
CA MET A 148 -12.90 7.12 -1.22
C MET A 148 -13.56 6.17 -2.19
N GLU A 149 -13.88 4.95 -1.76
CA GLU A 149 -14.73 4.07 -2.58
C GLU A 149 -16.18 4.58 -2.60
N PRO A 150 -16.85 4.56 -3.76
CA PRO A 150 -18.27 4.82 -3.85
C PRO A 150 -19.09 3.89 -2.94
N TRP A 151 -20.22 4.40 -2.43
CA TRP A 151 -21.23 3.68 -1.63
C TRP A 151 -20.79 3.23 -0.23
N LEU A 152 -19.73 2.43 -0.12
CA LEU A 152 -19.24 1.91 1.15
C LEU A 152 -18.43 2.94 1.94
N ARG A 153 -17.98 4.02 1.28
CA ARG A 153 -17.09 5.05 1.86
C ARG A 153 -15.92 4.44 2.63
N LEU A 154 -15.45 3.27 2.20
CA LEU A 154 -14.23 2.68 2.74
C LEU A 154 -13.06 3.38 2.03
N PRO A 155 -12.20 4.08 2.77
CA PRO A 155 -11.07 4.74 2.17
C PRO A 155 -10.06 3.67 1.72
N LYS A 156 -9.68 3.74 0.46
CA LYS A 156 -8.48 3.11 -0.06
C LYS A 156 -7.32 4.08 0.09
N SER A 157 -6.15 3.54 0.40
CA SER A 157 -4.99 4.36 0.70
C SER A 157 -3.79 4.00 -0.16
N ALA A 158 -2.97 5.00 -0.38
CA ALA A 158 -1.63 4.86 -0.90
C ALA A 158 -0.66 5.59 0.03
N LEU A 159 0.52 5.01 0.19
CA LEU A 159 1.61 5.61 0.95
C LEU A 159 2.77 5.89 -0.01
N PHE A 160 3.08 7.16 -0.19
CA PHE A 160 4.29 7.58 -0.87
C PHE A 160 5.39 7.76 0.16
N ALA A 161 6.56 7.19 -0.11
CA ALA A 161 7.75 7.35 0.71
C ALA A 161 8.98 7.63 -0.15
N ARG A 162 9.90 8.46 0.34
CA ARG A 162 11.23 8.68 -0.25
C ARG A 162 12.30 8.15 0.68
N TYR A 163 13.13 7.25 0.20
CA TYR A 163 14.24 6.66 0.95
C TYR A 163 15.58 7.05 0.33
N GLN A 164 16.59 7.33 1.15
CA GLN A 164 17.95 7.46 0.64
C GLN A 164 18.52 6.10 0.25
N LEU A 165 19.30 6.09 -0.82
CA LEU A 165 20.15 4.98 -1.24
C LEU A 165 21.62 5.31 -1.00
N SER A 166 22.45 4.28 -0.85
CA SER A 166 23.87 4.37 -0.53
C SER A 166 24.69 5.04 -1.64
N ASN A 167 24.17 5.07 -2.86
CA ASN A 167 24.73 5.78 -4.02
C ASN A 167 24.38 7.28 -4.07
N GLY A 168 23.70 7.81 -3.05
CA GLY A 168 23.28 9.21 -2.95
C GLY A 168 21.99 9.57 -3.71
N GLN A 169 21.37 8.62 -4.40
CA GLN A 169 20.05 8.83 -5.02
C GLN A 169 18.92 8.67 -3.99
N ALA A 170 17.76 9.25 -4.31
CA ALA A 170 16.53 9.01 -3.58
C ALA A 170 15.64 8.01 -4.33
N LEU A 171 15.19 6.96 -3.65
CA LEU A 171 14.19 6.02 -4.14
C LEU A 171 12.78 6.54 -3.79
N ALA A 172 11.94 6.75 -4.80
CA ALA A 172 10.51 6.97 -4.58
C ALA A 172 9.79 5.62 -4.52
N VAL A 173 8.98 5.41 -3.48
CA VAL A 173 8.18 4.20 -3.31
C VAL A 173 6.72 4.58 -3.14
N VAL A 174 5.83 3.91 -3.87
CA VAL A 174 4.40 3.93 -3.60
C VAL A 174 3.94 2.53 -3.22
N ASN A 175 3.33 2.43 -2.04
CA ASN A 175 2.54 1.29 -1.60
C ASN A 175 1.06 1.61 -1.83
N LEU A 176 0.44 0.94 -2.79
CA LEU A 176 -0.93 1.18 -3.22
C LEU A 176 -1.87 0.07 -2.73
N HIS A 177 -3.03 0.47 -2.20
CA HIS A 177 -4.22 -0.37 -2.20
C HIS A 177 -5.28 0.34 -3.05
N GLY A 178 -5.52 -0.17 -4.25
CA GLY A 178 -6.38 0.45 -5.26
C GLY A 178 -7.87 0.38 -4.90
N VAL A 179 -8.65 1.34 -5.37
CA VAL A 179 -10.12 1.32 -5.35
C VAL A 179 -10.61 0.00 -5.96
N ASN A 180 -11.47 -0.74 -5.28
CA ASN A 180 -12.01 -2.02 -5.73
C ASN A 180 -13.46 -1.87 -6.23
N PHE A 181 -14.36 -1.35 -5.40
CA PHE A 181 -15.80 -1.32 -5.69
C PHE A 181 -16.26 -0.03 -6.39
N THR A 182 -16.23 -0.01 -7.72
CA THR A 182 -16.76 1.08 -8.56
C THR A 182 -17.70 0.54 -9.64
N LEU A 183 -18.66 1.36 -10.10
CA LEU A 183 -19.51 1.01 -11.24
C LEU A 183 -18.72 1.07 -12.56
N GLY A 184 -17.94 2.13 -12.75
CA GLY A 184 -17.03 2.34 -13.87
C GLY A 184 -15.57 2.33 -13.42
N VAL A 185 -14.73 3.14 -14.06
CA VAL A 185 -13.29 3.26 -13.77
C VAL A 185 -12.87 4.67 -13.38
N GLU A 186 -13.81 5.60 -13.24
CA GLU A 186 -13.55 7.02 -13.05
C GLU A 186 -12.81 7.31 -11.73
N GLU A 187 -13.26 6.73 -10.61
CA GLU A 187 -12.58 6.89 -9.32
C GLU A 187 -11.22 6.19 -9.30
N TYR A 188 -11.10 5.10 -10.04
CA TYR A 188 -9.85 4.36 -10.21
C TYR A 188 -8.84 5.19 -11.00
N GLU A 189 -9.27 5.79 -12.11
CA GLU A 189 -8.47 6.66 -12.96
C GLU A 189 -8.01 7.91 -12.21
N ASP A 190 -8.91 8.58 -11.45
CA ASP A 190 -8.56 9.74 -10.64
C ASP A 190 -7.53 9.39 -9.55
N GLN A 191 -7.65 8.21 -8.91
CA GLN A 191 -6.65 7.73 -7.95
C GLN A 191 -5.28 7.57 -8.62
N MET A 192 -5.21 6.92 -9.79
CA MET A 192 -3.95 6.73 -10.52
C MET A 192 -3.37 8.07 -10.99
N ALA A 193 -4.20 8.97 -11.53
CA ALA A 193 -3.79 10.29 -11.99
C ALA A 193 -3.26 11.19 -10.85
N LYS A 194 -3.82 11.07 -9.64
CA LYS A 194 -3.29 11.75 -8.44
C LYS A 194 -1.89 11.24 -8.09
N LEU A 195 -1.68 9.92 -8.09
CA LEU A 195 -0.38 9.32 -7.82
C LEU A 195 0.65 9.65 -8.89
N GLU A 196 0.25 9.62 -10.16
CA GLU A 196 1.11 9.99 -11.29
C GLU A 196 1.64 11.41 -11.15
N ARG A 197 0.79 12.39 -10.80
CA ARG A 197 1.22 13.79 -10.59
C ARG A 197 2.27 13.93 -9.50
N VAL A 198 2.15 13.16 -8.42
CA VAL A 198 3.13 13.14 -7.33
C VAL A 198 4.47 12.57 -7.81
N LEU A 199 4.41 11.50 -8.60
CA LEU A 199 5.58 10.76 -9.09
C LEU A 199 6.29 11.43 -10.27
N ALA A 200 5.58 12.21 -11.09
CA ALA A 200 6.11 12.82 -12.31
C ALA A 200 7.30 13.76 -12.05
N SER A 201 7.36 14.40 -10.88
CA SER A 201 8.47 15.28 -10.50
C SER A 201 9.73 14.55 -10.04
N HIS A 202 9.63 13.26 -9.73
CA HIS A 202 10.76 12.46 -9.26
C HIS A 202 11.57 11.96 -10.46
N THR A 203 12.90 12.10 -10.41
CA THR A 203 13.81 11.68 -11.51
C THR A 203 14.68 10.48 -11.14
N GLY A 204 14.72 10.09 -9.88
CA GLY A 204 15.52 8.98 -9.38
C GLY A 204 14.86 7.61 -9.58
N PRO A 205 15.46 6.56 -8.99
CA PRO A 205 14.88 5.23 -8.90
C PRO A 205 13.47 5.27 -8.31
N MET A 206 12.59 4.40 -8.79
CA MET A 206 11.19 4.36 -8.35
C MET A 206 10.68 2.92 -8.28
N ILE A 207 9.86 2.64 -7.27
CA ILE A 207 9.03 1.45 -7.12
C ILE A 207 7.58 1.89 -6.92
N LEU A 208 6.67 1.32 -7.69
CA LEU A 208 5.23 1.49 -7.55
C LEU A 208 4.61 0.10 -7.43
N ALA A 209 4.05 -0.23 -6.27
CA ALA A 209 3.64 -1.60 -5.99
C ALA A 209 2.47 -1.69 -5.01
N GLY A 210 1.82 -2.84 -4.99
CA GLY A 210 0.74 -3.16 -4.04
C GLY A 210 -0.38 -3.93 -4.71
N ASP A 211 -1.56 -3.89 -4.09
CA ASP A 211 -2.80 -4.44 -4.62
C ASP A 211 -3.48 -3.35 -5.46
N PHE A 212 -3.45 -3.50 -6.77
CA PHE A 212 -4.04 -2.56 -7.70
C PHE A 212 -5.54 -2.80 -7.90
N ASN A 213 -6.11 -3.91 -7.44
CA ASN A 213 -7.48 -4.30 -7.80
C ASN A 213 -7.75 -4.18 -9.31
N SER A 214 -6.80 -4.61 -10.15
CA SER A 214 -6.78 -4.53 -11.62
C SER A 214 -7.54 -5.68 -12.31
N TRP A 215 -8.58 -6.21 -11.67
CA TRP A 215 -9.35 -7.39 -12.09
C TRP A 215 -10.17 -7.23 -13.39
N ARG A 216 -10.12 -6.09 -14.08
CA ARG A 216 -10.72 -5.86 -15.40
C ARG A 216 -9.69 -5.26 -16.36
N GLN A 217 -9.81 -5.59 -17.64
CA GLN A 217 -8.92 -5.05 -18.67
C GLN A 217 -8.86 -3.52 -18.66
N ALA A 218 -10.01 -2.83 -18.59
CA ALA A 218 -10.03 -1.36 -18.56
C ALA A 218 -9.24 -0.75 -17.38
N ARG A 219 -9.17 -1.45 -16.24
CA ARG A 219 -8.35 -1.00 -15.09
C ARG A 219 -6.88 -1.24 -15.36
N LEU A 220 -6.54 -2.39 -15.93
CA LEU A 220 -5.17 -2.69 -16.35
C LEU A 220 -4.69 -1.68 -17.40
N ASP A 221 -5.52 -1.29 -18.37
CA ASP A 221 -5.18 -0.31 -19.39
C ASP A 221 -4.81 1.05 -18.77
N ILE A 222 -5.51 1.49 -17.72
CA ILE A 222 -5.18 2.71 -16.95
C ILE A 222 -3.82 2.57 -16.27
N VAL A 223 -3.56 1.43 -15.63
CA VAL A 223 -2.28 1.16 -14.94
C VAL A 223 -1.12 1.13 -15.94
N GLU A 224 -1.31 0.47 -17.09
CA GLU A 224 -0.31 0.38 -18.15
C GLU A 224 0.00 1.75 -18.75
N ALA A 225 -1.02 2.58 -18.98
CA ALA A 225 -0.82 3.94 -19.47
C ALA A 225 -0.04 4.81 -18.46
N MET A 226 -0.33 4.69 -17.16
CA MET A 226 0.44 5.35 -16.08
C MET A 226 1.89 4.81 -16.04
N ARG A 227 2.07 3.49 -16.14
CA ARG A 227 3.37 2.82 -16.18
C ARG A 227 4.24 3.37 -17.31
N GLU A 228 3.68 3.49 -18.51
CA GLU A 228 4.38 4.03 -19.67
C GLU A 228 4.79 5.49 -19.50
N ARG A 229 3.87 6.36 -19.05
CA ARG A 229 4.16 7.78 -18.81
C ARG A 229 5.24 8.00 -17.74
N LEU A 230 5.26 7.14 -16.73
CA LEU A 230 6.30 7.15 -15.69
C LEU A 230 7.58 6.39 -16.11
N GLY A 231 7.63 5.78 -17.30
CA GLY A 231 8.79 5.01 -17.76
C GLY A 231 9.12 3.82 -16.84
N LEU A 232 8.10 3.20 -16.27
CA LEU A 232 8.23 2.05 -15.38
C LEU A 232 8.21 0.74 -16.18
N ARG A 233 8.88 -0.27 -15.64
CA ARG A 233 8.85 -1.66 -16.11
C ARG A 233 8.12 -2.52 -15.08
N GLU A 234 7.30 -3.46 -15.52
CA GLU A 234 6.82 -4.52 -14.62
C GLU A 234 7.97 -5.49 -14.31
N ILE A 235 7.96 -6.08 -13.12
CA ILE A 235 8.87 -7.19 -12.79
C ILE A 235 8.54 -8.43 -13.62
N GLU A 236 9.58 -9.22 -13.90
CA GLU A 236 9.42 -10.55 -14.48
C GLU A 236 9.51 -11.59 -13.35
N LEU A 237 8.41 -12.32 -13.12
CA LEU A 237 8.29 -13.31 -12.05
C LEU A 237 8.78 -14.68 -12.53
N GLY A 238 9.76 -15.28 -11.83
CA GLY A 238 10.24 -16.63 -12.11
C GLY A 238 9.23 -17.72 -11.72
N ASN A 239 8.48 -17.47 -10.64
CA ASN A 239 7.30 -18.26 -10.25
C ASN A 239 6.16 -17.27 -9.99
N ASP A 240 5.09 -17.34 -10.79
CA ASP A 240 3.95 -16.44 -10.67
C ASP A 240 2.71 -17.20 -10.18
N GLN A 241 2.50 -17.21 -8.87
CA GLN A 241 1.27 -17.71 -8.25
C GLN A 241 0.34 -16.57 -7.84
N ARG A 242 0.48 -15.35 -8.38
CA ARG A 242 -0.39 -14.24 -7.99
C ARG A 242 -1.87 -14.60 -8.17
N ILE A 243 -2.70 -14.09 -7.27
CA ILE A 243 -4.14 -14.28 -7.35
C ILE A 243 -4.66 -13.52 -8.56
N LYS A 244 -5.51 -14.21 -9.33
CA LYS A 244 -6.12 -13.67 -10.53
C LYS A 244 -7.63 -13.66 -10.39
N ILE A 245 -8.23 -12.52 -10.68
CA ILE A 245 -9.69 -12.36 -10.77
C ILE A 245 -10.01 -12.01 -12.23
N LEU A 246 -10.94 -12.76 -12.82
CA LEU A 246 -11.25 -12.68 -14.26
C LEU A 246 -10.00 -12.82 -15.16
N GLY A 247 -9.04 -13.62 -14.72
CA GLY A 247 -7.78 -13.88 -15.44
C GLY A 247 -6.70 -12.80 -15.26
N GLN A 248 -6.99 -11.69 -14.56
CA GLN A 248 -6.05 -10.59 -14.35
C GLN A 248 -5.45 -10.64 -12.93
N PRO A 249 -4.12 -10.50 -12.78
CA PRO A 249 -3.50 -10.39 -11.45
C PRO A 249 -3.96 -9.10 -10.75
N LEU A 250 -4.09 -9.15 -9.43
CA LEU A 250 -4.44 -7.97 -8.62
C LEU A 250 -3.20 -7.19 -8.17
N ASP A 251 -2.16 -7.94 -7.79
CA ASP A 251 -0.94 -7.39 -7.23
C ASP A 251 0.12 -7.16 -8.31
N HIS A 252 0.78 -6.01 -8.25
CA HIS A 252 1.85 -5.65 -9.19
C HIS A 252 3.02 -4.97 -8.49
N LEU A 253 4.19 -5.06 -9.12
CA LEU A 253 5.39 -4.31 -8.75
C LEU A 253 6.01 -3.75 -10.04
N TYR A 254 5.96 -2.44 -10.18
CA TYR A 254 6.57 -1.69 -11.25
C TYR A 254 7.80 -0.93 -10.74
N TYR A 255 8.84 -0.83 -11.56
CA TYR A 255 10.09 -0.20 -11.16
C TYR A 255 10.82 0.51 -12.31
N ARG A 256 11.69 1.45 -11.97
CA ARG A 256 12.72 2.00 -12.89
C ARG A 256 13.94 2.47 -12.11
N GLY A 257 15.06 2.68 -12.80
CA GLY A 257 16.31 3.15 -12.19
C GLY A 257 16.93 2.14 -11.20
N LEU A 258 16.55 0.87 -11.31
CA LEU A 258 17.08 -0.27 -10.56
C LEU A 258 17.32 -1.43 -11.54
N ILE A 259 18.17 -2.37 -11.17
CA ILE A 259 18.40 -3.62 -11.90
C ILE A 259 17.68 -4.74 -11.16
N LEU A 260 16.64 -5.32 -11.75
CA LEU A 260 15.98 -6.50 -11.19
C LEU A 260 16.96 -7.68 -11.22
N LYS A 261 17.13 -8.34 -10.07
CA LYS A 261 17.96 -9.53 -9.90
C LYS A 261 17.12 -10.80 -9.93
N LYS A 262 16.00 -10.79 -9.21
CA LYS A 262 15.08 -11.91 -9.07
C LYS A 262 13.72 -11.37 -8.63
N ALA A 263 12.63 -11.97 -9.09
CA ALA A 263 11.33 -11.80 -8.47
C ALA A 263 10.51 -13.10 -8.50
N GLU A 264 9.74 -13.32 -7.44
CA GLU A 264 8.84 -14.47 -7.29
C GLU A 264 7.55 -14.04 -6.60
N ALA A 265 6.47 -14.77 -6.88
CA ALA A 265 5.21 -14.71 -6.17
C ALA A 265 4.85 -16.13 -5.70
N PRO A 266 5.39 -16.58 -4.55
CA PRO A 266 5.17 -17.93 -4.05
C PRO A 266 3.73 -18.13 -3.57
N LEU A 267 3.24 -19.37 -3.65
CA LEU A 267 1.93 -19.73 -3.08
C LEU A 267 2.01 -19.77 -1.55
N THR A 268 0.98 -19.24 -0.89
CA THR A 268 0.78 -19.31 0.55
C THR A 268 -0.71 -19.43 0.88
N ASP A 269 -1.03 -19.95 2.06
CA ASP A 269 -2.37 -19.96 2.65
C ASP A 269 -2.54 -18.92 3.78
N ALA A 270 -1.47 -18.15 4.05
CA ALA A 270 -1.41 -17.16 5.13
C ALA A 270 -2.10 -15.83 4.82
N SER A 271 -2.62 -15.68 3.60
CA SER A 271 -3.47 -14.59 3.14
C SER A 271 -4.35 -15.12 2.01
N ASP A 272 -5.38 -14.36 1.63
CA ASP A 272 -6.08 -14.59 0.36
C ASP A 272 -5.33 -14.01 -0.86
N HIS A 273 -4.16 -13.41 -0.64
CA HIS A 273 -3.18 -12.99 -1.65
C HIS A 273 -1.82 -13.68 -1.46
N ASN A 274 -1.11 -13.87 -2.58
CA ASN A 274 0.28 -14.35 -2.57
C ASN A 274 1.24 -13.16 -2.60
N PRO A 275 2.32 -13.14 -1.78
CA PRO A 275 3.25 -12.03 -1.74
C PRO A 275 4.04 -11.94 -3.05
N ILE A 276 4.49 -10.74 -3.42
CA ILE A 276 5.55 -10.54 -4.40
C ILE A 276 6.85 -10.27 -3.64
N ILE A 277 7.91 -10.98 -3.96
CA ILE A 277 9.25 -10.82 -3.38
C ILE A 277 10.21 -10.52 -4.53
N ALA A 278 10.91 -9.40 -4.45
CA ALA A 278 11.83 -8.96 -5.50
C ALA A 278 13.14 -8.42 -4.93
N SER A 279 14.24 -8.81 -5.57
CA SER A 279 15.59 -8.36 -5.27
C SER A 279 16.08 -7.44 -6.38
N PHE A 280 16.63 -6.30 -6.01
CA PHE A 280 17.14 -5.29 -6.91
C PHE A 280 18.57 -4.91 -6.56
N LYS A 281 19.34 -4.52 -7.58
CA LYS A 281 20.58 -3.80 -7.43
C LYS A 281 20.40 -2.33 -7.81
N ILE A 282 20.92 -1.42 -7.01
CA ILE A 282 20.90 0.01 -7.34
C ILE A 282 21.90 0.30 -8.47
N THR A 283 21.51 1.15 -9.42
CA THR A 283 22.43 1.60 -10.47
C THR A 283 23.32 2.72 -9.94
N PRO A 284 24.57 2.89 -10.42
CA PRO A 284 25.34 4.08 -10.12
C PRO A 284 24.57 5.35 -10.52
N ALA A 285 24.70 6.42 -9.73
CA ALA A 285 24.17 7.71 -10.15
C ALA A 285 24.80 8.09 -11.50
N ARG A 286 23.97 8.48 -12.49
CA ARG A 286 24.51 9.01 -13.75
C ARG A 286 25.38 10.21 -13.40
N SER A 287 26.69 10.11 -13.61
CA SER A 287 27.59 11.25 -13.54
C SER A 287 27.07 12.27 -14.53
N SER A 288 26.75 13.48 -14.08
CA SER A 288 26.61 14.60 -14.99
C SER A 288 27.98 14.78 -15.65
N VAL A 289 28.15 14.21 -16.84
CA VAL A 289 29.25 14.58 -17.71
C VAL A 289 29.02 16.07 -17.98
N ALA A 290 29.79 16.90 -17.28
CA ALA A 290 29.89 18.32 -17.59
C ALA A 290 30.22 18.39 -19.08
N THR A 291 29.25 18.83 -19.87
CA THR A 291 29.50 19.17 -21.26
C THR A 291 30.33 20.44 -21.19
N GLN A 292 31.65 20.30 -21.14
CA GLN A 292 32.56 21.38 -21.48
C GLN A 292 32.50 21.49 -23.00
N GLN A 293 31.73 22.47 -23.47
CA GLN A 293 31.96 23.16 -24.75
C GLN A 293 32.30 24.61 -24.42
#